data_AF-A0A0F9MPG9-F1
#
_entry.id   AF-A0A0F9MPG9-F1
#
_cell.length_a   1.000
_cell.length_b   1.000
_cell.length_c   1.000
_cell.angle_alpha   90.00
_cell.angle_beta   90.00
_cell.angle_gamma   90.00
#
_symmetry.space_group_name_H-M   'P 1'
#
loop_
_entity.id
_entity.type
_entity.pdbx_description
1 polymer ?
#
loop_
_entity_poly.entity_id
_entity_poly.type
_entity_poly.pdbx_seq_one_letter_code
_entity_poly.pdbx_strand_id
1 'polypeptide(L)' 'MFQALDDIKIDKNRNFLFNCCPYGYDANFHLFADIIPHEIIGGAEMADDMLVARMLPHIAAKDIRESLEKYLK' A
#
# COMPACT_ATOMS: atom_id res chain seq x y z
N MET A 1 -2.42 9.37 9.08
CA MET A 1 -2.06 8.27 8.16
C MET A 1 -0.70 8.50 7.51
N PHE A 2 -0.54 9.47 6.61
CA PHE A 2 0.73 9.68 5.87
C PHE A 2 1.93 9.94 6.76
N GLN A 3 1.79 10.79 7.78
CA GLN A 3 2.86 11.02 8.76
C GLN A 3 3.25 9.74 9.51
N ALA A 4 2.27 8.86 9.83
CA ALA A 4 2.55 7.59 10.49
C ALA A 4 3.33 6.61 9.59
N LEU A 5 3.12 6.65 8.27
CA LEU A 5 3.91 5.88 7.30
C LEU A 5 5.34 6.43 7.20
N ASP A 6 5.50 7.76 7.21
CA ASP A 6 6.80 8.42 7.16
C ASP A 6 7.65 8.10 8.41
N ASP A 7 7.00 8.06 9.57
CA ASP A 7 7.61 7.71 10.87
C ASP A 7 8.20 6.30 10.90
N ILE A 8 7.63 5.36 10.14
CA ILE A 8 8.14 3.99 10.01
C ILE A 8 9.05 3.80 8.78
N LYS A 9 9.54 4.91 8.21
CA LYS A 9 10.50 4.95 7.09
C LYS A 9 9.99 4.31 5.79
N ILE A 10 8.67 4.29 5.59
CA ILE A 10 8.13 4.00 4.26
C ILE A 10 8.46 5.17 3.33
N ASP A 11 8.81 4.86 2.08
CA ASP A 11 9.19 5.88 1.10
C ASP A 11 8.07 6.92 0.92
N LYS A 12 8.48 8.20 0.94
CA LYS A 12 7.57 9.34 0.76
C LYS A 12 7.13 9.48 -0.69
N ASN A 13 7.92 8.99 -1.64
CA ASN A 13 7.54 8.82 -3.02
C ASN A 13 6.61 7.60 -3.10
N ARG A 14 5.31 7.85 -3.16
CA ARG A 14 4.28 6.81 -3.14
C ARG A 14 3.12 7.19 -4.06
N ASN A 15 2.61 6.18 -4.75
CA ASN A 15 1.46 6.31 -5.63
C ASN A 15 0.17 6.05 -4.86
N PHE A 16 -0.88 6.80 -5.23
CA PHE A 16 -2.24 6.59 -4.74
C PHE A 16 -3.08 6.09 -5.90
N LEU A 17 -3.63 4.88 -5.76
CA LEU A 17 -4.46 4.27 -6.78
C LEU A 17 -5.87 4.08 -6.25
N PHE A 18 -6.85 4.63 -6.95
CA PHE A 18 -8.25 4.41 -6.66
C PHE A 18 -8.80 3.36 -7.61
N ASN A 19 -9.13 2.20 -7.07
CA ASN A 19 -9.75 1.12 -7.82
C ASN A 19 -11.27 1.22 -7.65
N CYS A 20 -11.98 1.35 -8.76
CA CYS A 20 -13.43 1.48 -8.79
C CYS A 20 -14.03 0.63 -9.92
N CYS A 21 -15.35 0.40 -9.83
CA CYS A 21 -16.07 -0.25 -10.91
C CYS A 21 -16.02 0.63 -12.17
N PRO A 22 -15.67 0.06 -13.35
CA PRO A 22 -15.66 0.82 -14.59
C PRO A 22 -17.02 1.46 -14.88
N TYR A 23 -17.00 2.66 -15.47
CA TYR A 23 -18.22 3.36 -15.82
C TYR A 23 -19.10 2.53 -16.77
N GLY A 24 -20.38 2.39 -16.43
CA GLY A 24 -21.35 1.65 -17.24
C GLY A 24 -21.37 0.14 -17.00
N TYR A 25 -20.57 -0.38 -16.06
CA TYR A 25 -20.58 -1.78 -15.66
C TYR A 25 -21.37 -1.97 -14.36
N ASP A 26 -22.17 -3.05 -14.32
CA ASP A 26 -22.83 -3.54 -13.10
C ASP A 26 -22.07 -4.77 -12.61
N ALA A 27 -21.10 -4.54 -11.72
CA ALA A 27 -20.27 -5.59 -11.15
C ALA A 27 -20.25 -5.47 -9.62
N ASN A 28 -20.14 -6.62 -8.95
CA ASN A 28 -19.94 -6.69 -7.51
C ASN A 28 -18.52 -6.25 -7.14
N PHE A 29 -18.27 -4.96 -7.16
CA PHE A 29 -16.97 -4.36 -6.86
C PHE A 29 -17.12 -3.25 -5.81
N HIS A 30 -16.35 -3.36 -4.72
CA HIS A 30 -16.28 -2.32 -3.69
C HIS A 30 -15.10 -1.41 -3.97
N LEU A 31 -15.33 -0.10 -4.01
CA LEU A 31 -14.27 0.89 -4.21
C LEU A 31 -13.25 0.81 -3.06
N PHE A 32 -11.96 0.82 -3.41
CA PHE A 32 -10.86 0.93 -2.45
C PHE A 32 -9.72 1.78 -2.99
N ALA A 33 -8.86 2.24 -2.08
CA ALA A 33 -7.69 3.02 -2.41
C ALA A 33 -6.43 2.32 -1.89
N ASP A 34 -5.45 2.17 -2.76
CA ASP A 34 -4.14 1.63 -2.42
C ASP A 34 -3.11 2.76 -2.29
N ILE A 35 -2.23 2.61 -1.30
CA ILE A 35 -1.04 3.44 -1.13
C ILE A 35 0.15 2.54 -1.42
N ILE A 36 0.85 2.80 -2.53
CA ILE A 36 1.94 1.95 -3.00
C ILE A 36 3.26 2.75 -2.88
N PRO A 37 4.13 2.45 -1.90
CA PRO A 37 5.44 3.05 -1.80
C PRO A 37 6.31 2.73 -3.02
N HIS A 38 7.20 3.64 -3.40
CA HIS A 38 8.19 3.36 -4.43
C HIS A 38 9.11 2.22 -4.02
N GLU A 39 9.26 1.24 -4.90
CA GLU A 39 10.15 0.10 -4.75
C GLU A 39 10.88 -0.14 -6.06
N ILE A 40 12.14 -0.58 -5.97
CA ILE A 40 12.92 -0.97 -7.15
C ILE A 40 12.55 -2.41 -7.47
N ILE A 41 11.98 -2.63 -8.66
CA ILE A 41 11.71 -3.96 -9.20
C ILE A 41 12.91 -4.50 -9.97
N GLY A 42 13.13 -5.82 -9.91
CA GLY A 42 14.22 -6.52 -10.58
C GLY A 42 13.75 -7.40 -11.73
N GLY A 43 14.67 -8.21 -12.25
CA GLY A 43 14.40 -9.09 -13.40
C GLY A 43 13.35 -10.17 -13.10
N ALA A 44 13.20 -10.61 -11.86
CA ALA A 44 12.20 -11.60 -11.47
C ALA A 44 10.79 -11.01 -11.56
N GLU A 45 10.56 -9.84 -10.96
CA GLU A 45 9.26 -9.16 -10.99
C GLU A 45 8.91 -8.64 -12.40
N MET A 46 9.91 -8.40 -13.25
CA MET A 46 9.69 -8.01 -14.64
C MET A 46 9.39 -9.20 -15.56
N ALA A 47 9.84 -10.40 -15.21
CA ALA A 47 9.66 -11.60 -16.02
C ALA A 47 8.36 -12.34 -15.71
N ASP A 48 7.90 -12.27 -14.46
CA ASP A 48 6.73 -12.99 -13.95
C ASP A 48 5.73 -12.03 -13.28
N ASP A 49 4.44 -12.39 -13.30
CA ASP A 49 3.38 -11.67 -12.56
C ASP A 49 3.46 -11.95 -11.05
N MET A 50 4.57 -11.56 -10.43
CA MET A 50 4.80 -11.72 -8.99
C MET A 50 5.55 -10.53 -8.38
N LEU A 51 5.40 -10.41 -7.06
CA LEU A 51 6.16 -9.45 -6.25
C LEU A 51 6.81 -10.18 -5.08
N VAL A 52 8.02 -9.78 -4.72
CA VAL A 52 8.72 -10.30 -3.54
C VAL A 52 8.49 -9.38 -2.35
N ALA A 53 7.65 -9.81 -1.41
CA ALA A 53 7.39 -9.07 -0.18
C ALA A 53 8.53 -9.27 0.84
N ARG A 54 9.08 -8.17 1.36
CA ARG A 54 10.14 -8.19 2.40
C ARG A 54 9.60 -8.33 3.82
N MET A 55 8.29 -8.12 4.02
CA MET A 55 7.63 -8.12 5.32
C MET A 55 6.26 -8.78 5.22
N LEU A 56 5.88 -9.50 6.28
CA LEU A 56 4.55 -10.12 6.37
C LEU A 56 3.47 -9.07 6.65
N PRO A 57 2.26 -9.20 6.07
CA PRO A 57 1.21 -8.19 6.20
C PRO A 57 0.81 -7.85 7.64
N HIS A 58 0.77 -8.84 8.53
CA HIS A 58 0.37 -8.63 9.93
C HIS A 58 1.42 -7.86 10.74
N ILE A 59 2.70 -7.97 10.37
CA ILE A 59 3.79 -7.19 10.96
C ILE A 59 3.67 -5.74 10.51
N ALA A 60 3.54 -5.51 9.19
CA ALA A 60 3.35 -4.17 8.64
C ALA A 60 2.11 -3.48 9.23
N ALA A 61 1.00 -4.20 9.38
CA ALA A 61 -0.22 -3.67 9.98
C ALA A 61 -0.03 -3.27 11.44
N LYS A 62 0.75 -4.04 12.22
CA LYS A 62 1.08 -3.70 13.60
C LYS A 62 1.90 -2.41 13.66
N ASP A 63 2.97 -2.32 12.88
CA ASP A 63 3.88 -1.16 12.88
C ASP A 63 3.14 0.12 12.47
N ILE A 64 2.25 0.04 11.48
CA ILE A 64 1.42 1.16 11.05
C ILE A 64 0.47 1.60 12.17
N ARG A 65 -0.17 0.67 12.88
CA ARG A 65 -1.09 0.99 13.99
C ARG A 65 -0.36 1.67 15.14
N GLU A 66 0.77 1.11 15.57
CA GLU A 66 1.58 1.69 16.66
C GLU A 66 2.07 3.10 16.29
N SER A 67 2.44 3.32 15.03
CA SER A 67 2.82 4.65 14.55
C SER A 67 1.64 5.64 14.53
N LEU A 68 0.43 5.18 14.19
CA LEU A 68 -0.78 6.00 14.16
C LEU A 68 -1.20 6.52 15.54
N GLU A 69 -0.95 5.77 16.62
CA GLU A 69 -1.34 6.17 17.99
C GLU A 69 -0.77 7.53 18.40
N LYS A 70 0.38 7.93 17.85
CA LYS A 70 0.99 9.26 18.08
C LYS A 70 0.10 10.42 17.64
N TYR A 71 -0.80 10.18 16.67
CA TYR A 71 -1.62 11.19 16.00
C TYR A 71 -3.11 11.09 16.32
N LEU A 72 -3.51 10.08 17.10
CA LEU A 72 -4.91 9.83 17.47
C LEU A 72 -5.27 10.42 18.85
N LYS A 73 -4.42 11.30 19.40
CA LYS A 73 -4.69 12.09 20.60
C LYS A 73 -5.44 13.38 20.28
#